data_AF-A0A957TKA4-F1
#
_entry.id   AF-A0A957TKA4-F1
#
_cell.length_a   1.000
_cell.length_b   1.000
_cell.length_c   1.000
_cell.angle_alpha   90.00
_cell.angle_beta   90.00
_cell.angle_gamma   90.00
#
_symmetry.space_group_name_H-M   'P 1'
#
loop_
_entity.id
_entity.type
_entity.pdbx_description
1 polymer ?
#
loop_
_entity_poly.entity_id
_entity_poly.type
_entity_poly.pdbx_seq_one_letter_code
_entity_poly.pdbx_strand_id
1 'polypeptide(L)' 'GAFNPNYAYANDNDFNEQAEWTVQAYQMMRDWGWVGPAFLWNLNFRVVADGTEKAQWGIVANDWSPLPVYSALASMPK' A
#
# COMPACT_ATOMS: atom_id res chain seq x y z
N GLY A 1 5.94 8.93 2.01
CA GLY A 1 6.46 9.93 1.07
C GLY A 1 7.36 9.28 0.05
N ALA A 2 7.69 10.02 -0.99
CA ALA A 2 8.53 9.58 -2.10
C ALA A 2 9.98 9.39 -1.66
N PHE A 3 10.55 8.23 -2.01
CA PHE A 3 11.94 7.85 -1.77
C PHE A 3 12.87 8.28 -2.92
N ASN A 4 12.30 8.66 -4.05
CA ASN A 4 13.02 9.13 -5.21
C ASN A 4 12.35 10.42 -5.74
N PRO A 5 13.09 11.53 -5.89
CA PRO A 5 12.51 12.81 -6.34
C PRO A 5 11.81 12.75 -7.70
N ASN A 6 12.23 11.84 -8.59
CA ASN A 6 11.58 11.66 -9.90
C ASN A 6 10.15 11.09 -9.77
N TYR A 7 9.79 10.62 -8.58
CA TYR A 7 8.49 10.02 -8.25
C TYR A 7 7.77 10.85 -7.18
N ALA A 8 7.98 12.17 -7.18
CA ALA A 8 7.40 13.08 -6.20
C ALA A 8 5.87 13.03 -6.14
N TYR A 9 5.20 12.63 -7.23
CA TYR A 9 3.76 12.40 -7.30
C TYR A 9 3.28 11.32 -6.31
N ALA A 10 4.16 10.45 -5.82
CA ALA A 10 3.82 9.52 -4.73
C ALA A 10 3.54 10.23 -3.39
N ASN A 11 3.80 11.54 -3.29
CA ASN A 11 3.41 12.38 -2.16
C ASN A 11 2.03 13.03 -2.32
N ASP A 12 1.38 12.90 -3.48
CA ASP A 12 0.05 13.47 -3.70
C ASP A 12 -1.02 12.76 -2.85
N ASN A 13 -0.72 11.54 -2.41
CA ASN A 13 -1.54 10.79 -1.46
C ASN A 13 -0.79 10.66 -0.13
N ASP A 14 -1.48 10.96 0.96
CA ASP A 14 -0.98 10.65 2.29
C ASP A 14 -1.15 9.15 2.64
N PHE A 15 -0.64 8.74 3.81
CA PHE A 15 -0.72 7.33 4.22
C PHE A 15 -2.13 6.87 4.63
N ASN A 16 -3.01 7.80 5.01
CA ASN A 16 -4.39 7.48 5.33
C ASN A 16 -5.19 7.27 4.04
N GLU A 17 -4.99 8.13 3.03
CA GLU A 17 -5.57 7.96 1.69
C GLU A 17 -5.12 6.64 1.06
N GLN A 18 -3.84 6.30 1.17
CA GLN A 18 -3.34 4.98 0.74
C GLN A 18 -4.11 3.84 1.43
N ALA A 19 -4.39 3.95 2.74
CA ALA A 19 -5.12 2.93 3.48
C ALA A 19 -6.59 2.84 3.06
N GLU A 20 -7.28 3.99 3.00
CA GLU A 20 -8.69 4.10 2.66
C GLU A 20 -8.97 3.51 1.27
N TRP A 21 -8.25 3.96 0.25
CA TRP A 21 -8.51 3.53 -1.12
C TRP A 21 -8.10 2.09 -1.37
N THR A 22 -7.08 1.59 -0.66
CA THR A 22 -6.73 0.18 -0.72
C THR A 22 -7.87 -0.68 -0.15
N VAL A 23 -8.41 -0.33 1.02
CA VAL A 23 -9.55 -1.05 1.61
C VAL A 23 -10.77 -0.97 0.67
N GLN A 24 -11.06 0.21 0.14
CA GLN A 24 -12.17 0.41 -0.80
C GLN A 24 -12.01 -0.46 -2.05
N ALA A 25 -10.79 -0.58 -2.60
CA ALA A 25 -10.53 -1.44 -3.75
C ALA A 25 -10.84 -2.92 -3.44
N TYR A 26 -10.46 -3.41 -2.25
CA TYR A 26 -10.78 -4.78 -1.84
C TYR A 26 -12.29 -4.99 -1.63
N GLN A 27 -13.00 -4.00 -1.09
CA GLN A 27 -14.47 -4.05 -0.96
C GLN A 27 -15.13 -4.10 -2.34
N MET A 28 -14.70 -3.25 -3.28
CA MET A 28 -15.20 -3.26 -4.66
C MET A 28 -14.95 -4.62 -5.34
N MET A 29 -13.76 -5.18 -5.21
CA MET A 29 -13.44 -6.50 -5.77
C MET A 29 -14.36 -7.60 -5.20
N ARG A 30 -14.66 -7.55 -3.90
CA ARG A 30 -15.62 -8.46 -3.26
C ARG A 30 -17.03 -8.25 -3.81
N ASP A 31 -17.48 -7.01 -3.93
CA ASP A 31 -18.83 -6.66 -4.38
C ASP A 31 -19.09 -7.02 -5.86
N TRP A 32 -18.04 -7.02 -6.68
CA TRP A 32 -18.15 -7.43 -8.08
C TRP A 32 -18.54 -8.91 -8.26
N GLY A 33 -18.24 -9.77 -7.29
CA GLY A 33 -18.66 -11.18 -7.28
C GLY A 33 -17.97 -12.10 -8.29
N TRP A 34 -17.12 -11.57 -9.18
CA TRP A 34 -16.33 -12.35 -10.14
C TRP A 34 -14.83 -12.29 -9.90
N VAL A 35 -14.35 -11.40 -9.02
CA VAL A 35 -12.93 -11.37 -8.66
C VAL A 35 -12.62 -12.55 -7.74
N GLY A 36 -11.58 -13.31 -8.09
CA GLY A 36 -11.04 -14.37 -7.26
C GLY A 36 -10.11 -13.81 -6.16
N PRO A 37 -8.96 -14.44 -5.92
CA PRO A 37 -7.98 -13.93 -4.96
C PRO A 37 -7.41 -12.57 -5.37
N ALA A 38 -7.47 -11.58 -4.47
CA ALA A 38 -6.81 -10.30 -4.61
C ALA A 38 -5.53 -10.25 -3.77
N PHE A 39 -4.46 -9.72 -4.35
CA PHE A 39 -3.17 -9.59 -3.70
C PHE A 39 -2.63 -8.17 -3.88
N LEU A 40 -2.21 -7.54 -2.77
CA LEU A 40 -1.63 -6.20 -2.79
C LEU A 40 -0.12 -6.31 -3.05
N TRP A 41 0.33 -5.63 -4.09
CA TRP A 41 1.74 -5.40 -4.34
C TRP A 41 2.12 -3.96 -3.96
N ASN A 42 3.11 -3.68 -3.10
CA ASN A 42 4.08 -4.61 -2.48
C ASN A 42 4.16 -4.42 -0.95
N LEU A 43 4.59 -5.46 -0.25
CA LEU A 43 4.80 -5.45 1.19
C LEU A 43 5.96 -4.54 1.62
N ASN A 44 7.20 -4.85 1.21
CA ASN A 44 8.44 -4.42 1.87
C ASN A 44 9.45 -3.70 0.97
N PHE A 45 9.04 -3.15 -0.17
CA PHE A 45 9.96 -2.43 -1.06
C PHE A 45 10.64 -1.21 -0.45
N ARG A 46 10.07 -0.59 0.59
CA ARG A 46 10.80 0.42 1.40
C ARG A 46 12.06 -0.14 2.03
N VAL A 47 12.05 -1.42 2.41
CA VAL A 47 13.16 -2.10 3.08
C VAL A 47 14.16 -2.66 2.07
N VAL A 48 13.68 -3.48 1.12
CA VAL A 48 14.57 -4.26 0.24
C VAL A 48 15.00 -3.54 -1.03
N ALA A 49 14.40 -2.40 -1.32
CA ALA A 49 14.65 -1.63 -2.53
C ALA A 49 14.65 -0.12 -2.26
N ASP A 50 15.21 0.28 -1.11
CA ASP A 50 15.32 1.68 -0.71
C ASP A 50 16.00 2.56 -1.79
N GLY A 51 15.56 3.81 -1.91
CA GLY A 51 16.02 4.79 -2.92
C GLY A 51 15.62 4.50 -4.37
N THR A 52 15.04 3.34 -4.67
CA THR A 52 14.61 3.00 -6.03
C THR A 52 13.23 3.57 -6.34
N GLU A 53 12.85 3.47 -7.63
CA GLU A 53 11.54 3.90 -8.10
C GLU A 53 10.37 3.21 -7.44
N LYS A 54 10.54 2.06 -6.76
CA LYS A 54 9.45 1.23 -6.21
C LYS A 54 9.27 1.30 -4.70
N ALA A 55 10.21 1.93 -4.00
CA ALA A 55 10.22 1.96 -2.53
C ALA A 55 8.97 2.63 -1.93
N GLN A 56 8.46 3.68 -2.58
CA GLN A 56 7.35 4.53 -2.13
C GLN A 56 6.07 3.74 -1.82
N TRP A 57 5.81 2.63 -2.54
CA TRP A 57 4.57 1.86 -2.45
C TRP A 57 4.62 0.66 -1.51
N GLY A 58 5.74 0.43 -0.81
CA GLY A 58 5.78 -0.54 0.29
C GLY A 58 4.84 -0.14 1.44
N ILE A 59 4.20 -1.12 2.08
CA ILE A 59 3.26 -0.93 3.19
C ILE A 59 3.87 -1.17 4.58
N VAL A 60 5.16 -1.51 4.66
CA VAL A 60 5.95 -1.47 5.89
C VAL A 60 7.07 -0.45 5.75
N ALA A 61 7.37 0.29 6.82
CA ALA A 61 8.44 1.28 6.85
C ALA A 61 9.83 0.61 6.91
N ASN A 62 10.90 1.41 6.75
CA ASN A 62 12.29 0.92 6.74
C ASN A 62 12.70 0.23 8.05
N ASP A 63 12.06 0.57 9.17
CA ASP A 63 12.25 -0.07 10.48
C ASP A 63 11.31 -1.26 10.72
N TRP A 64 10.63 -1.75 9.67
CA TRP A 64 9.61 -2.80 9.69
C TRP A 64 8.32 -2.44 10.44
N SER A 65 8.15 -1.21 10.89
CA SER A 65 6.87 -0.78 11.47
C SER A 65 5.76 -0.76 10.40
N PRO A 66 4.51 -1.11 10.77
CA PRO A 66 3.39 -1.11 9.83
C PRO A 66 2.99 0.31 9.46
N LEU A 67 2.76 0.56 8.17
CA LEU A 67 2.06 1.78 7.74
C LEU A 67 0.54 1.61 7.92
N PRO A 68 -0.25 2.71 7.93
CA PRO A 68 -1.70 2.65 8.11
C PRO A 68 -2.41 1.61 7.23
N VAL A 69 -2.04 1.50 5.96
CA VAL A 69 -2.62 0.53 5.01
C VAL A 69 -2.36 -0.93 5.41
N TYR A 70 -1.21 -1.26 6.02
CA TYR A 70 -0.95 -2.61 6.53
C TYR A 70 -1.96 -2.98 7.61
N SER A 71 -2.13 -2.10 8.60
CA SER A 71 -3.06 -2.31 9.72
C SER A 71 -4.51 -2.35 9.24
N ALA A 72 -4.87 -1.51 8.27
CA ALA A 72 -6.20 -1.47 7.69
C ALA A 72 -6.54 -2.79 6.99
N LEU A 73 -5.65 -3.30 6.13
CA LEU A 73 -5.83 -4.59 5.46
C LEU A 73 -5.87 -5.77 6.45
N ALA A 74 -4.98 -5.78 7.45
CA ALA A 74 -4.96 -6.82 8.47
C ALA A 74 -6.25 -6.88 9.30
N SER A 75 -6.96 -5.76 9.42
CA SER A 75 -8.21 -5.63 10.18
C SER A 75 -9.47 -5.93 9.37
N MET A 76 -9.34 -6.21 8.06
CA MET A 76 -10.49 -6.52 7.21
C MET A 76 -11.16 -7.85 7.62
N PRO A 77 -12.49 -7.95 7.54
CA PRO A 77 -13.19 -9.22 7.69
C PRO A 77 -12.74 -10.24 6.64
N LYS A 78 -12.47 -11.47 7.06
CA LYS A 78 -12.03 -12.58 6.21
C LYS A 78 -13.19 -13.30 5.55
#